data_AF-A0A1Q2D0Z7-F1
#
_entry.id   AF-A0A1Q2D0Z7-F1
#
_cell.length_a   1.000
_cell.length_b   1.000
_cell.length_c   1.000
_cell.angle_alpha   90.00
_cell.angle_beta   90.00
_cell.angle_gamma   90.00
#
_symmetry.space_group_name_H-M   'P 1'
#
loop_
_entity.id
_entity.type
_entity.pdbx_description
1 polymer ?
#
loop_
_entity_poly.entity_id
_entity_poly.type
_entity_poly.pdbx_seq_one_letter_code
_entity_poly.pdbx_strand_id
1 'polypeptide(L)'
;MGNRERRSDWEAMNAAEAVRAFRDQDQALAQAKWARVAAQMGEPAMLSSLFIPEPEQWGLRGDPHAWAALKEHLSTTAIPSDAAETNRLLRAAFKAVVGADLDDPETPETVFRDEFAHGGTTSGHVHLPTWRTRLIPLLLTRARDHARDQARTKMADLAALQNELGLTE
;
A
#
# COMPACT_ATOMS: atom_id res chain seq x y z
N MET A 1 -32.40 -34.43 21.17
CA MET A 1 -32.66 -35.13 19.89
C MET A 1 -32.16 -34.23 18.77
N GLY A 2 -31.32 -34.72 17.85
CA GLY A 2 -30.88 -33.90 16.70
C GLY A 2 -29.39 -33.96 16.30
N ASN A 3 -28.68 -35.07 16.54
CA ASN A 3 -27.31 -35.23 16.00
C ASN A 3 -27.05 -36.63 15.42
N ARG A 4 -28.09 -37.26 14.86
CA ARG A 4 -28.00 -38.58 14.23
C ARG A 4 -28.38 -38.58 12.74
N GLU A 5 -29.08 -37.54 12.26
CA GLU A 5 -29.59 -37.50 10.88
C GLU A 5 -28.58 -36.98 9.83
N ARG A 6 -27.56 -36.18 10.19
CA ARG A 6 -26.54 -35.73 9.21
C ARG A 6 -25.50 -36.80 8.83
N ARG A 7 -25.50 -37.94 9.52
CA ARG A 7 -24.60 -39.08 9.23
C ARG A 7 -25.21 -40.11 8.27
N SER A 8 -26.41 -39.89 7.72
CA SER A 8 -27.03 -40.85 6.81
C SER A 8 -27.00 -40.43 5.34
N ASP A 9 -26.78 -39.14 5.05
CA ASP A 9 -26.78 -38.64 3.66
C ASP A 9 -25.49 -38.91 2.89
N TRP A 10 -24.36 -39.17 3.57
CA TRP A 10 -23.08 -39.46 2.93
C TRP A 10 -22.94 -40.92 2.45
N GLU A 11 -23.82 -41.82 2.91
CA GLU A 11 -23.82 -43.25 2.53
C GLU A 11 -24.47 -43.50 1.15
N ALA A 12 -25.20 -42.53 0.60
CA ALA A 12 -25.78 -42.59 -0.75
C ALA A 12 -24.86 -42.02 -1.86
N MET A 13 -23.77 -41.33 -1.49
CA MET A 13 -22.79 -40.76 -2.44
C MET A 13 -21.71 -41.79 -2.81
N ASN A 14 -21.35 -41.84 -4.09
CA ASN A 14 -20.16 -42.59 -4.52
C ASN A 14 -18.93 -42.07 -3.76
N ALA A 15 -18.05 -42.97 -3.31
CA ALA A 15 -16.78 -42.62 -2.66
C ALA A 15 -15.99 -41.50 -3.39
N ALA A 16 -16.06 -41.42 -4.72
CA ALA A 16 -15.45 -40.34 -5.49
C ALA A 16 -16.12 -38.97 -5.28
N GLU A 17 -17.43 -38.93 -5.10
CA GLU A 17 -18.20 -37.72 -4.80
C GLU A 17 -18.03 -37.30 -3.34
N ALA A 18 -17.95 -38.25 -2.40
CA ALA A 18 -17.63 -37.99 -1.00
C ALA A 18 -16.24 -37.38 -0.83
N VAL A 19 -15.24 -37.88 -1.57
CA VAL A 19 -13.87 -37.33 -1.55
C VAL A 19 -13.81 -35.94 -2.19
N ARG A 20 -14.59 -35.66 -3.24
CA ARG A 20 -14.71 -34.31 -3.84
C ARG A 20 -15.39 -33.34 -2.89
N ALA A 21 -16.55 -33.70 -2.33
CA ALA A 21 -17.28 -32.85 -1.39
C ALA A 21 -16.45 -32.52 -0.14
N PHE A 22 -15.69 -33.49 0.39
CA PHE A 22 -14.78 -33.24 1.51
C PHE A 22 -13.63 -32.30 1.13
N ARG A 23 -13.05 -32.46 -0.07
CA ARG A 23 -11.99 -31.57 -0.58
C ARG A 23 -12.49 -30.16 -0.86
N ASP A 24 -13.68 -30.03 -1.43
CA ASP A 24 -14.31 -28.73 -1.73
C ASP A 24 -14.70 -28.01 -0.43
N GLN A 25 -15.17 -28.75 0.58
CA GLN A 25 -15.46 -28.21 1.90
C GLN A 25 -14.17 -27.77 2.63
N ASP A 26 -13.10 -28.54 2.56
CA ASP A 26 -11.80 -28.19 3.14
C ASP A 26 -11.18 -26.98 2.42
N GLN A 27 -11.30 -26.91 1.08
CA GLN A 27 -10.90 -25.75 0.28
C GLN A 27 -11.74 -24.51 0.60
N ALA A 28 -13.06 -24.62 0.75
CA ALA A 28 -13.93 -23.52 1.12
C ALA A 28 -13.65 -23.01 2.54
N LEU A 29 -13.39 -23.92 3.49
CA LEU A 29 -12.98 -23.57 4.85
C LEU A 29 -11.59 -22.91 4.87
N ALA A 30 -10.64 -23.42 4.08
CA ALA A 30 -9.33 -22.79 3.91
C ALA A 30 -9.47 -21.40 3.28
N GLN A 31 -10.26 -21.25 2.22
CA GLN A 31 -10.46 -19.99 1.52
C GLN A 31 -11.18 -18.96 2.39
N ALA A 32 -12.19 -19.37 3.16
CA ALA A 32 -12.86 -18.53 4.15
C ALA A 32 -11.91 -18.15 5.31
N LYS A 33 -11.05 -19.08 5.74
CA LYS A 33 -10.03 -18.82 6.76
C LYS A 33 -8.97 -17.84 6.27
N TRP A 34 -8.47 -18.00 5.04
CA TRP A 34 -7.52 -17.08 4.42
C TRP A 34 -8.15 -15.72 4.11
N ALA A 35 -9.41 -15.67 3.67
CA ALA A 35 -10.15 -14.44 3.49
C ALA A 35 -10.37 -13.69 4.81
N ARG A 36 -10.64 -14.42 5.90
CA ARG A 36 -10.75 -13.84 7.25
C ARG A 36 -9.40 -13.33 7.76
N VAL A 37 -8.32 -14.07 7.55
CA VAL A 37 -6.95 -13.62 7.90
C VAL A 37 -6.57 -12.40 7.05
N ALA A 38 -6.89 -12.38 5.76
CA ALA A 38 -6.63 -11.24 4.88
C ALA A 38 -7.46 -10.00 5.26
N ALA A 39 -8.75 -10.19 5.56
CA ALA A 39 -9.62 -9.12 6.06
C ALA A 39 -9.14 -8.59 7.43
N GLN A 40 -8.61 -9.47 8.29
CA GLN A 40 -8.00 -9.09 9.57
C GLN A 40 -6.65 -8.39 9.39
N MET A 41 -5.90 -8.69 8.32
CA MET A 41 -4.61 -8.06 8.02
C MET A 41 -4.73 -6.68 7.34
N GLY A 42 -5.95 -6.26 6.98
CA GLY A 42 -6.24 -5.01 6.28
C GLY A 42 -5.74 -5.01 4.83
N GLU A 43 -6.40 -4.25 3.96
CA GLU A 43 -5.83 -3.96 2.64
C GLU A 43 -4.48 -3.25 2.83
N PRO A 44 -3.43 -3.64 2.09
CA PRO A 44 -2.14 -2.96 2.20
C PRO A 44 -2.35 -1.48 1.88
N ALA A 45 -1.82 -0.61 2.72
CA ALA A 45 -1.86 0.80 2.41
C ALA A 45 -1.00 1.09 1.18
N MET A 46 -1.54 1.90 0.27
CA MET A 46 -0.88 2.26 -0.98
C MET A 46 0.03 3.48 -0.79
N LEU A 47 1.13 3.55 -1.53
CA LEU A 47 2.06 4.69 -1.54
C LEU A 47 1.35 6.01 -1.89
N SER A 48 0.32 5.97 -2.72
CA SER A 48 -0.53 7.14 -3.03
C SER A 48 -1.19 7.79 -1.81
N SER A 49 -1.44 7.03 -0.74
CA SER A 49 -1.99 7.57 0.51
C SER A 49 -1.03 8.56 1.18
N LEU A 50 0.29 8.40 0.97
CA LEU A 50 1.32 9.29 1.53
C LEU A 50 1.23 10.71 0.97
N PHE A 51 0.56 10.90 -0.16
CA PHE A 51 0.41 12.20 -0.83
C PHE A 51 -0.73 13.04 -0.22
N ILE A 52 -1.39 12.55 0.83
CA ILE A 52 -2.50 13.20 1.52
C ILE A 52 -2.10 13.47 2.98
N PRO A 53 -2.27 14.69 3.50
CA PRO A 53 -2.68 15.90 2.79
C PRO A 53 -1.58 16.43 1.85
N GLU A 54 -1.92 17.36 0.97
CA GLU A 54 -0.92 18.09 0.19
C GLU A 54 -0.01 18.94 1.11
N PRO A 55 1.26 19.19 0.73
CA PRO A 55 2.13 20.11 1.44
C PRO A 55 1.65 21.55 1.32
N GLU A 56 1.86 22.34 2.36
CA GLU A 56 1.46 23.76 2.39
C GLU A 56 2.34 24.66 1.49
N GLN A 57 3.53 24.20 1.12
CA GLN A 57 4.49 25.00 0.35
C GLN A 57 5.12 24.17 -0.77
N TRP A 58 5.21 24.81 -1.93
CA TRP A 58 5.74 24.29 -3.18
C TRP A 58 6.97 25.11 -3.60
N GLY A 59 7.81 24.56 -4.49
CA GLY A 59 8.92 25.31 -5.08
C GLY A 59 8.47 26.15 -6.27
N LEU A 60 7.96 25.50 -7.30
CA LEU A 60 7.47 26.10 -8.54
C LEU A 60 6.08 25.59 -8.92
N ARG A 61 5.46 26.26 -9.90
CA ARG A 61 4.08 25.97 -10.33
C ARG A 61 3.89 24.59 -10.97
N GLY A 62 4.95 23.91 -11.40
CA GLY A 62 4.89 22.53 -11.85
C GLY A 62 4.90 21.50 -10.71
N ASP A 63 5.33 21.85 -9.49
CA ASP A 63 5.44 20.89 -8.39
C ASP A 63 4.10 20.26 -7.97
N PRO A 64 2.97 21.00 -7.87
CA PRO A 64 1.67 20.40 -7.57
C PRO A 64 1.22 19.37 -8.62
N HIS A 65 1.54 19.61 -9.90
CA HIS A 65 1.20 18.69 -10.98
C HIS A 65 2.08 17.44 -10.95
N ALA A 66 3.39 17.60 -10.70
CA ALA A 66 4.29 16.48 -10.48
C ALA A 66 3.83 15.64 -9.26
N TRP A 67 3.42 16.29 -8.16
CA TRP A 67 2.85 15.62 -6.99
C TRP A 67 1.62 14.77 -7.31
N ALA A 68 0.65 15.35 -8.04
CA ALA A 68 -0.54 14.62 -8.46
C ALA A 68 -0.20 13.44 -9.39
N ALA A 69 0.70 13.65 -10.36
CA ALA A 69 1.13 12.61 -11.29
C ALA A 69 1.88 11.46 -10.57
N LEU A 70 2.75 11.76 -9.61
CA LEU A 70 3.39 10.74 -8.78
C LEU A 70 2.38 9.96 -7.93
N LYS A 71 1.40 10.65 -7.33
CA LYS A 71 0.32 10.01 -6.56
C LYS A 71 -0.45 9.00 -7.42
N GLU A 72 -0.80 9.39 -8.65
CA GLU A 72 -1.49 8.53 -9.60
C GLU A 72 -0.63 7.35 -10.03
N HIS A 73 0.64 7.59 -10.39
CA HIS A 73 1.60 6.57 -10.78
C HIS A 73 1.81 5.50 -9.70
N LEU A 74 1.72 5.88 -8.42
CA LEU A 74 1.93 5.01 -7.26
C LEU A 74 0.61 4.48 -6.65
N SER A 75 -0.53 4.66 -7.32
CA SER A 75 -1.86 4.31 -6.79
C SER A 75 -2.07 2.83 -6.51
N THR A 76 -1.37 1.94 -7.21
CA THR A 76 -1.49 0.48 -7.07
C THR A 76 -0.27 -0.15 -6.40
N THR A 77 0.64 0.66 -5.85
CA THR A 77 1.87 0.17 -5.20
C THR A 77 1.70 0.23 -3.69
N ALA A 78 1.77 -0.93 -3.02
CA ALA A 78 1.74 -1.00 -1.56
C ALA A 78 2.95 -0.29 -0.94
N ILE A 79 2.78 0.30 0.24
CA ILE A 79 3.88 0.83 1.05
C ILE A 79 4.76 -0.35 1.48
N PRO A 80 6.05 -0.40 1.09
CA PRO A 80 6.96 -1.43 1.57
C PRO A 80 7.17 -1.33 3.09
N SER A 81 7.43 -2.45 3.75
CA SER A 81 7.82 -2.47 5.16
C SER A 81 9.22 -1.88 5.40
N ASP A 82 10.05 -1.82 4.35
CA ASP A 82 11.39 -1.23 4.39
C ASP A 82 11.38 0.24 3.92
N ALA A 83 11.95 1.10 4.76
CA ALA A 83 12.08 2.52 4.47
C ALA A 83 13.05 2.78 3.30
N ALA A 84 14.11 1.97 3.15
CA ALA A 84 15.06 2.14 2.06
C ALA A 84 14.39 1.80 0.71
N GLU A 85 13.61 0.72 0.66
CA GLU A 85 12.82 0.39 -0.53
C GLU A 85 11.77 1.45 -0.86
N THR A 86 11.08 1.99 0.14
CA THR A 86 10.16 3.13 -0.07
C THR A 86 10.86 4.32 -0.72
N ASN A 87 12.07 4.68 -0.26
CA ASN A 87 12.86 5.75 -0.85
C ASN A 87 13.26 5.46 -2.30
N ARG A 88 13.67 4.22 -2.60
CA ARG A 88 14.00 3.83 -3.99
C ARG A 88 12.78 3.95 -4.89
N LEU A 89 11.61 3.45 -4.48
CA LEU A 89 10.38 3.52 -5.26
C LEU A 89 9.95 4.97 -5.53
N LEU A 90 9.98 5.84 -4.52
CA LEU A 90 9.63 7.25 -4.68
C LEU A 90 10.57 7.95 -5.66
N ARG A 91 11.88 7.68 -5.60
CA ARG A 91 12.89 8.26 -6.51
C ARG A 91 12.77 7.72 -7.93
N ALA A 92 12.54 6.42 -8.07
CA ALA A 92 12.31 5.79 -9.37
C ALA A 92 11.03 6.33 -10.03
N ALA A 93 9.93 6.45 -9.27
CA ALA A 93 8.69 7.04 -9.74
C ALA A 93 8.87 8.52 -10.12
N PHE A 94 9.62 9.29 -9.31
CA PHE A 94 9.94 10.67 -9.65
C PHE A 94 10.70 10.75 -10.98
N LYS A 95 11.73 9.92 -11.17
CA LYS A 95 12.48 9.86 -12.42
C LYS A 95 11.60 9.46 -13.60
N ALA A 96 10.66 8.54 -13.42
CA ALA A 96 9.75 8.10 -14.47
C ALA A 96 8.73 9.19 -14.86
N VAL A 97 8.16 9.89 -13.86
CA VAL A 97 7.08 10.88 -14.06
C VAL A 97 7.65 12.25 -14.46
N VAL A 98 8.72 12.68 -13.82
CA VAL A 98 9.33 14.00 -14.02
C VAL A 98 10.52 13.93 -14.97
N GLY A 99 11.01 12.73 -15.33
CA GLY A 99 12.11 12.57 -16.28
C GLY A 99 13.45 13.16 -15.82
N ALA A 100 13.62 13.36 -14.51
CA ALA A 100 14.81 13.93 -13.91
C ALA A 100 15.28 13.07 -12.73
N ASP A 101 16.59 12.90 -12.61
CA ASP A 101 17.18 12.13 -11.53
C ASP A 101 17.52 13.06 -10.35
N LEU A 102 16.96 12.76 -9.18
CA LEU A 102 17.23 13.56 -7.99
C LEU A 102 18.62 13.28 -7.39
N ASP A 103 19.27 12.18 -7.76
CA ASP A 103 20.60 11.82 -7.22
C ASP A 103 21.75 12.19 -8.16
N ASP A 104 21.44 12.58 -9.41
CA ASP A 104 22.44 13.04 -10.37
C ASP A 104 22.82 14.51 -10.10
N PRO A 105 24.10 14.80 -9.76
CA PRO A 105 24.55 16.16 -9.48
C PRO A 105 24.58 17.05 -10.73
N GLU A 106 24.62 16.48 -11.94
CA GLU A 106 24.60 17.23 -13.20
C GLU A 106 23.18 17.64 -13.61
N THR A 107 22.15 17.12 -12.93
CA THR A 107 20.77 17.48 -13.23
C THR A 107 20.49 18.94 -12.81
N PRO A 108 19.96 19.79 -13.72
CA PRO A 108 19.64 21.19 -13.42
C PRO A 108 18.71 21.36 -12.21
N GLU A 109 18.74 22.52 -11.56
CA GLU A 109 17.87 22.81 -10.41
C GLU A 109 16.38 22.83 -10.78
N THR A 110 16.05 23.07 -12.05
CA THR A 110 14.68 23.04 -12.54
C THR A 110 14.58 22.22 -13.81
N VAL A 111 13.46 21.53 -13.97
CA VAL A 111 13.13 20.81 -15.21
C VAL A 111 11.76 21.25 -15.68
N PHE A 112 11.65 21.52 -16.98
CA PHE A 112 10.39 21.86 -17.61
C PHE A 112 9.72 20.61 -18.18
N ARG A 113 8.40 20.53 -17.97
CA ARG A 113 7.52 19.50 -18.54
C ARG A 113 6.27 20.15 -19.10
N ASP A 114 6.03 19.93 -20.38
CA ASP A 114 4.85 20.44 -21.09
C ASP A 114 3.56 19.91 -20.45
N GLU A 115 3.57 18.67 -19.96
CA GLU A 115 2.44 18.02 -19.30
C GLU A 115 2.04 18.71 -17.99
N PHE A 116 2.96 19.46 -17.37
CA PHE A 116 2.72 20.22 -16.16
C PHE A 116 2.44 21.70 -16.46
N ALA A 117 2.50 22.12 -17.72
CA ALA A 117 2.32 23.50 -18.16
C ALA A 117 0.83 23.83 -18.41
N HIS A 118 0.15 24.31 -17.36
CA HIS A 118 -1.28 24.68 -17.42
C HIS A 118 -1.53 26.20 -17.60
N GLY A 119 -0.51 26.98 -18.03
CA GLY A 119 -0.63 28.40 -18.40
C GLY A 119 0.30 29.35 -17.63
N GLY A 120 0.97 30.27 -18.35
CA GLY A 120 1.95 31.25 -17.82
C GLY A 120 3.42 30.81 -17.95
N THR A 121 4.35 31.76 -17.90
CA THR A 121 5.78 31.57 -18.28
C THR A 121 6.55 30.53 -17.46
N THR A 122 6.11 30.22 -16.23
CA THR A 122 6.75 29.18 -15.39
C THR A 122 5.82 28.02 -15.07
N SER A 123 4.65 27.95 -15.71
CA SER A 123 3.85 26.73 -15.67
C SER A 123 4.68 25.59 -16.24
N GLY A 124 4.65 24.43 -15.61
CA GLY A 124 5.42 23.26 -16.04
C GLY A 124 6.85 23.12 -15.50
N HIS A 125 7.40 24.12 -14.81
CA HIS A 125 8.71 23.96 -14.15
C HIS A 125 8.58 23.27 -12.80
N VAL A 126 9.37 22.22 -12.60
CA VAL A 126 9.51 21.46 -11.35
C VAL A 126 10.83 21.85 -10.69
N HIS A 127 10.81 22.13 -9.38
CA HIS A 127 11.98 22.59 -8.63
C HIS A 127 12.66 21.45 -7.88
N LEU A 128 13.70 20.87 -8.47
CA LEU A 128 14.35 19.66 -7.94
C LEU A 128 14.92 19.83 -6.53
N PRO A 129 15.52 20.99 -6.13
CA PRO A 129 15.94 21.21 -4.75
C PRO A 129 14.81 21.07 -3.73
N THR A 130 13.60 21.56 -4.03
CA THR A 130 12.43 21.38 -3.15
C THR A 130 12.05 19.91 -3.03
N TRP A 131 12.13 19.15 -4.12
CA TRP A 131 11.87 17.72 -4.10
C TRP A 131 12.89 16.93 -3.26
N ARG A 132 14.18 17.20 -3.47
CA ARG A 132 15.29 16.57 -2.72
C ARG A 132 15.22 16.85 -1.22
N THR A 133 15.01 18.11 -0.85
CA THR A 133 15.20 18.57 0.54
C THR A 133 13.92 18.52 1.37
N ARG A 134 12.75 18.47 0.72
CA ARG A 134 11.48 18.58 1.43
C ARG A 134 10.43 17.56 1.01
N LEU A 135 10.06 17.49 -0.27
CA LEU A 135 8.88 16.72 -0.67
C LEU A 135 9.10 15.20 -0.56
N ILE A 136 10.25 14.69 -1.02
CA ILE A 136 10.61 13.28 -0.82
C ILE A 136 10.79 12.97 0.68
N PRO A 137 11.56 13.76 1.47
CA PRO A 137 11.64 13.57 2.93
C PRO A 137 10.30 13.58 3.67
N LEU A 138 9.34 14.42 3.24
CA LEU A 138 7.98 14.45 3.79
C LEU A 138 7.27 13.11 3.55
N LEU A 139 7.30 12.59 2.32
CA LEU A 139 6.69 11.31 1.98
C LEU A 139 7.31 10.15 2.76
N LEU A 140 8.64 10.15 2.94
CA LEU A 140 9.34 9.16 3.76
C LEU A 140 8.94 9.21 5.23
N THR A 141 8.76 10.42 5.77
CA THR A 141 8.28 10.60 7.15
C THR A 141 6.89 9.99 7.31
N ARG A 142 5.97 10.28 6.37
CA ARG A 142 4.62 9.72 6.34
C ARG A 142 4.63 8.19 6.22
N ALA A 143 5.51 7.62 5.40
CA ALA A 143 5.64 6.17 5.27
C ALA A 143 6.06 5.50 6.58
N ARG A 144 7.05 6.10 7.27
CA ARG A 144 7.51 5.62 8.57
C ARG A 144 6.40 5.69 9.63
N ASP A 145 5.64 6.78 9.66
CA ASP A 145 4.56 6.95 10.62
C ASP A 145 3.43 5.95 10.34
N HIS A 146 3.11 5.72 9.06
CA HIS A 146 2.18 4.66 8.66
C HIS A 146 2.63 3.27 9.12
N ALA A 147 3.90 2.92 8.93
CA ALA A 147 4.44 1.63 9.37
C ALA A 147 4.36 1.46 10.90
N ARG A 148 4.59 2.54 11.66
CA ARG A 148 4.45 2.54 13.12
C ARG A 148 3.00 2.33 13.57
N ASP A 149 2.06 3.01 12.92
CA ASP A 149 0.64 2.87 13.21
C ASP A 149 0.16 1.45 12.90
N GLN A 150 0.58 0.87 11.77
CA GLN A 150 0.29 -0.52 11.45
C GLN A 150 0.87 -1.50 12.47
N ALA A 151 2.11 -1.28 12.93
CA ALA A 151 2.73 -2.13 13.95
C ALA A 151 1.95 -2.06 15.28
N ARG A 152 1.51 -0.86 15.68
CA ARG A 152 0.71 -0.65 16.88
C ARG A 152 -0.65 -1.38 16.79
N THR A 153 -1.34 -1.25 15.66
CA THR A 153 -2.61 -1.95 15.42
C THR A 153 -2.42 -3.47 15.46
N LYS A 154 -1.43 -4.00 14.74
CA LYS A 154 -1.12 -5.44 14.76
C LYS A 154 -0.81 -5.96 16.16
N MET A 155 -0.07 -5.20 16.98
CA MET A 155 0.20 -5.58 18.36
C MET A 155 -1.06 -5.59 19.23
N ALA A 156 -1.97 -4.62 19.05
CA ALA A 156 -3.25 -4.59 19.75
C ALA A 156 -4.15 -5.77 19.35
N ASP A 157 -4.22 -6.09 18.06
CA ASP A 157 -4.98 -7.23 17.54
C ASP A 157 -4.42 -8.56 18.05
N LEU A 158 -3.09 -8.71 18.08
CA LEU A 158 -2.43 -9.90 18.64
C LEU A 158 -2.73 -10.07 20.13
N ALA A 159 -2.69 -8.98 20.91
CA ALA A 159 -3.04 -9.03 22.32
C ALA A 159 -4.52 -9.40 22.55
N ALA A 160 -5.43 -8.89 21.72
CA ALA A 160 -6.85 -9.26 21.77
C ALA A 160 -7.06 -10.75 21.46
N LEU A 161 -6.40 -11.27 20.41
CA LEU A 161 -6.45 -12.70 20.06
C LEU A 161 -5.89 -13.60 21.16
N GLN A 162 -4.78 -13.20 21.81
CA GLN A 162 -4.21 -13.95 22.92
C GLN A 162 -5.17 -14.03 24.12
N ASN A 163 -5.86 -12.94 24.42
CA ASN A 163 -6.89 -12.89 25.47
C ASN A 163 -8.11 -13.75 25.13
N GLU A 164 -8.60 -13.72 23.88
CA GLU A 164 -9.71 -14.56 23.43
C GLU A 164 -9.39 -16.06 23.46
N LEU A 165 -8.13 -16.42 23.20
CA LEU A 165 -7.67 -17.81 23.22
C LEU A 165 -7.30 -18.32 24.63
N GLY A 166 -7.44 -17.49 25.67
CA GLY A 166 -7.07 -17.84 27.04
C GLY A 166 -5.58 -18.13 27.20
N LEU A 167 -4.74 -17.54 26.34
CA LEU A 167 -3.28 -17.69 26.32
C LEU A 167 -2.56 -16.59 27.10
N THR A 168 -3.29 -15.82 27.91
CA THR A 168 -2.72 -14.86 28.86
C THR A 168 -2.34 -15.61 30.14
N GLU A 169 -1.04 -15.67 30.45
CA GLU A 169 -0.53 -16.15 31.75
C GLU A 169 -1.10 -15.35 32.94
#